data_AF-A0A3B1DCD8-F1
#
_entry.id   AF-A0A3B1DCD8-F1
#
_cell.length_a   1.000
_cell.length_b   1.000
_cell.length_c   1.000
_cell.angle_alpha   90.00
_cell.angle_beta   90.00
_cell.angle_gamma   90.00
#
_symmetry.space_group_name_H-M   'P 1'
#
loop_
_entity.id
_entity.type
_entity.pdbx_description
1 polymer ?
#
loop_
_entity_poly.entity_id
_entity_poly.type
_entity_poly.pdbx_seq_one_letter_code
_entity_poly.pdbx_strand_id
1 'polypeptide(L)'
;MGFLQRFLKNNYRDSQQAEGKSSFRSLSEEELETHLGISSYGNFKLTDAIRPSYNLDVIPSAGYRHDYYDDKQTGIRIPVLMAAGSREYLFDLFIDLLDPLGDSVDVVIETSHDENNGSHNDLYREQIDLPVLKSTLYDFEEQFINDGCLGLAVLNPRIPLEVQFDEHKLLIMYGQELKPFEQILGDYNLSENGDMKFITEAEHVHSSSDEFMGSIDQMKFRLGIDD
;
A
#
# COMPACT_ATOMS: atom_id res chain seq x y z
N MET A 1 16.10 -17.25 -10.33
CA MET A 1 16.15 -15.84 -9.90
C MET A 1 15.48 -15.00 -10.98
N GLY A 2 14.17 -14.83 -10.88
CA GLY A 2 13.37 -14.10 -11.87
C GLY A 2 13.60 -12.59 -11.78
N PHE A 3 13.29 -11.88 -12.87
CA PHE A 3 13.32 -10.41 -12.95
C PHE A 3 12.49 -9.76 -11.82
N LEU A 4 11.30 -10.32 -11.56
CA LEU A 4 10.36 -9.85 -10.52
C LEU A 4 10.89 -10.08 -9.09
N GLN A 5 11.55 -11.21 -8.81
CA GLN A 5 12.15 -11.46 -7.49
C GLN A 5 13.30 -10.49 -7.14
N ARG A 6 14.01 -9.93 -8.13
CA ARG A 6 14.99 -8.86 -7.91
C ARG A 6 14.35 -7.47 -7.84
N PHE A 7 13.25 -7.28 -8.55
CA PHE A 7 12.43 -6.07 -8.53
C PHE A 7 11.85 -5.82 -7.14
N LEU A 8 11.27 -6.85 -6.51
CA LEU A 8 10.81 -6.82 -5.11
C LEU A 8 11.92 -6.28 -4.19
N LYS A 9 13.13 -6.87 -4.26
CA LYS A 9 14.28 -6.47 -3.43
C LYS A 9 14.75 -5.01 -3.58
N ASN A 10 14.41 -4.33 -4.67
CA ASN A 10 14.84 -2.94 -4.92
C ASN A 10 13.73 -1.90 -4.69
N ASN A 11 12.45 -2.27 -4.68
CA ASN A 11 11.35 -1.36 -4.34
C ASN A 11 11.42 -0.89 -2.88
N TYR A 12 12.12 -1.65 -2.02
CA TYR A 12 12.34 -1.40 -0.58
C TYR A 12 13.15 -0.13 -0.20
N ARG A 13 13.42 0.83 -1.10
CA ARG A 13 14.47 1.86 -0.83
C ARG A 13 14.18 3.33 -1.09
N ASP A 14 13.07 3.72 -1.70
CA ASP A 14 12.84 5.14 -1.98
C ASP A 14 11.71 5.72 -1.09
N SER A 15 11.91 5.69 0.23
CA SER A 15 11.32 6.64 1.18
C SER A 15 12.41 7.58 1.70
N GLN A 16 12.92 8.46 0.82
CA GLN A 16 13.72 9.59 1.26
C GLN A 16 12.80 10.55 2.04
N GLN A 17 12.76 10.39 3.38
CA GLN A 17 12.26 11.42 4.27
C GLN A 17 12.94 12.74 3.89
N ALA A 18 12.15 13.74 3.47
CA ALA A 18 12.65 15.09 3.36
C ALA A 18 13.05 15.54 4.77
N GLU A 19 14.34 15.81 5.00
CA GLU A 19 14.89 16.41 6.22
C GLU A 19 14.43 17.88 6.38
N GLY A 20 13.11 18.11 6.37
CA GLY A 20 12.47 19.35 6.74
C GLY A 20 12.16 19.36 8.25
N LYS A 21 12.09 20.56 8.84
CA LYS A 21 11.60 20.72 10.22
C LYS A 21 10.19 20.14 10.31
N SER A 22 10.04 18.99 10.96
CA SER A 22 8.76 18.31 11.15
C SER A 22 7.68 19.27 11.67
N SER A 23 6.57 19.38 10.93
CA SER A 23 5.45 20.27 11.24
C SER A 23 4.76 19.91 12.56
N PHE A 24 4.89 18.66 13.01
CA PHE A 24 4.34 18.16 14.27
C PHE A 24 5.10 18.63 15.51
N ARG A 25 6.39 18.98 15.40
CA ARG A 25 7.24 19.31 16.58
C ARG A 25 6.88 20.62 17.27
N SER A 26 6.17 21.51 16.58
CA SER A 26 5.78 22.83 17.11
C SER A 26 4.37 22.89 17.67
N LEU A 27 3.63 21.78 17.66
CA LEU A 27 2.23 21.73 18.07
C LEU A 27 2.09 21.46 19.57
N SER A 28 1.05 22.04 20.18
CA SER A 28 0.57 21.62 21.49
C SER A 28 -0.13 20.26 21.43
N GLU A 29 -0.27 19.57 22.57
CA GLU A 29 -0.98 18.29 22.65
C GLU A 29 -2.44 18.40 22.15
N GLU A 30 -3.13 19.49 22.48
CA GLU A 30 -4.52 19.74 22.06
C GLU A 30 -4.63 19.95 20.53
N GLU A 31 -3.68 20.66 19.92
CA GLU A 31 -3.63 20.86 18.46
C GLU A 31 -3.33 19.54 17.74
N LEU A 32 -2.45 18.72 18.30
CA LEU A 32 -2.11 17.40 17.77
C LEU A 32 -3.32 16.46 17.84
N GLU A 33 -3.97 16.34 19.00
CA GLU A 33 -5.18 15.52 19.16
C GLU A 33 -6.30 15.94 18.21
N THR A 34 -6.51 17.25 18.07
CA THR A 34 -7.50 17.81 17.14
C THR A 34 -7.19 17.41 15.71
N HIS A 35 -5.92 17.52 15.28
CA HIS A 35 -5.48 17.14 13.94
C HIS A 35 -5.62 15.64 13.68
N LEU A 36 -5.19 14.80 14.62
CA LEU A 36 -5.30 13.35 14.51
C LEU A 36 -6.76 12.86 14.45
N GLY A 37 -7.70 13.65 15.02
CA GLY A 37 -9.14 13.41 14.94
C GLY A 37 -9.77 13.73 13.57
N ILE A 38 -9.07 14.41 12.66
CA ILE A 38 -9.57 14.72 11.32
C ILE A 38 -9.47 13.47 10.44
N SER A 39 -10.63 12.91 10.09
CA SER A 39 -10.73 11.68 9.29
C SER A 39 -11.31 11.90 7.88
N SER A 40 -11.59 13.13 7.48
CA SER A 40 -12.23 13.42 6.18
C SER A 40 -11.73 14.72 5.56
N TYR A 41 -11.45 14.67 4.26
CA TYR A 41 -10.99 15.78 3.43
C TYR A 41 -11.90 15.88 2.20
N GLY A 42 -12.89 16.77 2.26
CA GLY A 42 -13.94 16.85 1.25
C GLY A 42 -14.74 15.55 1.18
N ASN A 43 -14.70 14.86 0.03
CA ASN A 43 -15.36 13.57 -0.16
C ASN A 43 -14.45 12.37 0.16
N PHE A 44 -13.17 12.60 0.46
CA PHE A 44 -12.23 11.55 0.77
C PHE A 44 -12.21 11.27 2.27
N LYS A 45 -12.34 10.00 2.65
CA LYS A 45 -12.22 9.56 4.05
C LYS A 45 -10.94 8.76 4.26
N LEU A 46 -10.17 9.16 5.26
CA LEU A 46 -8.96 8.46 5.67
C LEU A 46 -9.30 7.16 6.39
N THR A 47 -8.38 6.20 6.28
CA THR A 47 -8.31 5.07 7.21
C THR A 47 -7.67 5.52 8.53
N ASP A 48 -7.62 4.65 9.54
CA ASP A 48 -6.91 5.00 10.79
C ASP A 48 -5.40 4.83 10.74
N ALA A 49 -4.88 4.25 9.65
CA ALA A 49 -3.47 3.89 9.52
C ALA A 49 -2.51 5.08 9.36
N ILE A 50 -2.95 6.18 8.75
CA ILE A 50 -2.05 7.30 8.38
C ILE A 50 -2.74 8.63 8.60
N ARG A 51 -1.96 9.63 8.98
CA ARG A 51 -2.39 11.04 9.03
C ARG A 51 -1.44 11.93 8.21
N PRO A 52 -1.98 12.85 7.39
CA PRO A 52 -1.16 13.78 6.62
C PRO A 52 -0.48 14.80 7.55
N SER A 53 0.51 15.52 7.03
CA SER A 53 1.15 16.65 7.71
C SER A 53 0.14 17.64 8.27
N TYR A 54 0.52 18.31 9.36
CA TYR A 54 -0.29 19.38 9.93
C TYR A 54 -0.46 20.57 8.98
N ASN A 55 0.57 20.88 8.19
CA ASN A 55 0.54 21.97 7.22
C ASN A 55 -0.30 21.67 5.97
N LEU A 56 -0.70 20.41 5.77
CA LEU A 56 -1.51 19.94 4.63
C LEU A 56 -0.89 20.30 3.27
N ASP A 57 0.43 20.10 3.13
CA ASP A 57 1.14 20.32 1.86
C ASP A 57 0.59 19.44 0.72
N VAL A 58 0.03 18.28 1.08
CA VAL A 58 -0.77 17.42 0.23
C VAL A 58 -2.11 17.16 0.90
N ILE A 59 -3.20 17.47 0.21
CA ILE A 59 -4.56 17.20 0.66
C ILE A 59 -4.98 15.83 0.12
N PRO A 60 -5.33 14.86 0.98
CA PRO A 60 -5.77 13.54 0.54
C PRO A 60 -6.99 13.61 -0.38
N SER A 61 -6.95 12.83 -1.46
CA SER A 61 -8.04 12.72 -2.43
C SER A 61 -8.07 11.33 -3.05
N ALA A 62 -9.20 10.97 -3.67
CA ALA A 62 -9.37 9.71 -4.38
C ALA A 62 -9.17 9.91 -5.88
N GLY A 63 -8.50 8.96 -6.52
CA GLY A 63 -8.17 9.01 -7.94
C GLY A 63 -6.98 8.11 -8.24
N TYR A 64 -6.53 8.15 -9.49
CA TYR A 64 -5.31 7.46 -9.89
C TYR A 64 -4.47 8.29 -10.85
N ARG A 65 -3.19 7.94 -10.95
CA ARG A 65 -2.18 8.58 -11.80
C ARG A 65 -1.32 7.50 -12.44
N HIS A 66 -1.00 7.68 -13.73
CA HIS A 66 0.08 6.93 -14.37
C HIS A 66 1.44 7.48 -13.95
N ASP A 67 2.34 6.58 -13.62
CA ASP A 67 3.71 6.88 -13.30
C ASP A 67 4.64 5.86 -13.96
N TYR A 68 5.93 6.00 -13.72
CA TYR A 68 6.93 5.04 -14.12
C TYR A 68 7.92 4.79 -13.00
N TYR A 69 8.21 3.53 -12.76
CA TYR A 69 9.31 3.13 -11.92
C TYR A 69 10.56 2.89 -12.77
N ASP A 70 11.67 3.56 -12.42
CA ASP A 70 12.96 3.39 -13.06
C ASP A 70 13.86 2.47 -12.19
N ASP A 71 14.07 1.22 -12.65
CA ASP A 71 15.01 0.32 -12.00
C ASP A 71 16.45 0.78 -12.27
N LYS A 72 17.07 1.38 -11.26
CA LYS A 72 18.45 1.91 -11.30
C LYS A 72 19.50 0.85 -11.63
N GLN A 73 19.25 -0.44 -11.40
CA GLN A 73 20.22 -1.50 -11.65
C GLN A 73 20.14 -2.04 -13.08
N THR A 74 18.94 -2.21 -13.60
CA THR A 74 18.73 -2.77 -14.94
C THR A 74 18.52 -1.71 -16.01
N GLY A 75 18.21 -0.47 -15.61
CA GLY A 75 17.82 0.62 -16.50
C GLY A 75 16.44 0.42 -17.12
N ILE A 76 15.66 -0.55 -16.63
CA ILE A 76 14.32 -0.84 -17.14
C ILE A 76 13.33 0.13 -16.51
N ARG A 77 12.50 0.72 -17.36
CA ARG A 77 11.40 1.59 -16.97
C ARG A 77 10.10 0.81 -17.03
N ILE A 78 9.41 0.72 -15.90
CA ILE A 78 8.20 -0.09 -15.72
C ILE A 78 7.02 0.87 -15.56
N PRO A 79 5.97 0.76 -16.39
CA PRO A 79 4.75 1.55 -16.19
C PRO A 79 4.08 1.18 -14.87
N VAL A 80 3.53 2.19 -14.20
CA VAL A 80 2.87 2.06 -12.91
C VAL A 80 1.54 2.81 -12.94
N LEU A 81 0.53 2.26 -12.28
CA LEU A 81 -0.65 2.99 -11.85
C LEU A 81 -0.58 3.14 -10.34
N MET A 82 -0.57 4.38 -9.86
CA MET A 82 -0.75 4.68 -8.45
C MET A 82 -2.19 5.12 -8.22
N ALA A 83 -2.86 4.55 -7.24
CA ALA A 83 -4.25 4.85 -6.92
C ALA A 83 -4.43 5.04 -5.41
N ALA A 84 -5.38 5.91 -5.07
CA ALA A 84 -5.86 6.11 -3.71
C ALA A 84 -7.37 6.02 -3.68
N GLY A 85 -7.90 5.23 -2.73
CA GLY A 85 -9.33 5.07 -2.46
C GLY A 85 -9.69 5.54 -1.06
N SER A 86 -10.95 5.91 -0.85
CA SER A 86 -11.48 6.21 0.49
C SER A 86 -11.71 4.93 1.28
N ARG A 87 -11.61 5.00 2.62
CA ARG A 87 -11.68 3.83 3.52
C ARG A 87 -12.86 2.90 3.26
N GLU A 88 -13.98 3.41 2.77
CA GLU A 88 -15.23 2.66 2.61
C GLU A 88 -15.19 1.61 1.50
N TYR A 89 -14.29 1.76 0.53
CA TYR A 89 -14.19 0.85 -0.61
C TYR A 89 -12.74 0.47 -0.93
N LEU A 90 -11.77 1.01 -0.19
CA LEU A 90 -10.34 0.79 -0.44
C LEU A 90 -9.98 -0.70 -0.49
N PHE A 91 -10.49 -1.48 0.47
CA PHE A 91 -10.17 -2.89 0.57
C PHE A 91 -10.85 -3.72 -0.53
N ASP A 92 -12.14 -3.51 -0.77
CA ASP A 92 -12.83 -4.16 -1.90
C ASP A 92 -12.16 -3.83 -3.24
N LEU A 93 -11.78 -2.57 -3.45
CA LEU A 93 -11.03 -2.15 -4.64
C LEU A 93 -9.72 -2.92 -4.77
N PHE A 94 -8.97 -3.06 -3.68
CA PHE A 94 -7.74 -3.86 -3.69
C PHE A 94 -8.01 -5.32 -4.09
N ILE A 95 -9.03 -5.95 -3.51
CA ILE A 95 -9.40 -7.32 -3.83
C ILE A 95 -9.74 -7.47 -5.31
N ASP A 96 -10.53 -6.56 -5.88
CA ASP A 96 -10.89 -6.59 -7.30
C ASP A 96 -9.68 -6.36 -8.21
N LEU A 97 -8.75 -5.48 -7.81
CA LEU A 97 -7.49 -5.27 -8.53
C LEU A 97 -6.61 -6.52 -8.60
N LEU A 98 -6.83 -7.56 -7.79
CA LEU A 98 -6.10 -8.81 -7.93
C LEU A 98 -6.57 -9.68 -9.11
N ASP A 99 -7.76 -9.46 -9.67
CA ASP A 99 -8.32 -10.30 -10.74
C ASP A 99 -7.45 -10.40 -12.00
N PRO A 100 -6.82 -9.31 -12.48
CA PRO A 100 -5.92 -9.37 -13.63
C PRO A 100 -4.66 -10.22 -13.40
N LEU A 101 -4.34 -10.58 -12.15
CA LEU A 101 -3.18 -11.43 -11.84
C LEU A 101 -3.42 -12.91 -12.17
N GLY A 102 -4.66 -13.32 -12.48
CA GLY A 102 -4.99 -14.70 -12.83
C GLY A 102 -5.14 -15.64 -11.62
N ASP A 103 -5.21 -16.94 -11.88
CA ASP A 103 -5.73 -17.91 -10.88
C ASP A 103 -4.73 -18.28 -9.78
N SER A 104 -3.43 -18.09 -10.00
CA SER A 104 -2.37 -18.50 -9.07
C SER A 104 -1.30 -17.44 -9.00
N VAL A 105 -0.98 -17.02 -7.77
CA VAL A 105 -0.14 -15.86 -7.46
C VAL A 105 0.86 -16.20 -6.36
N ASP A 106 1.88 -15.36 -6.23
CA ASP A 106 2.80 -15.31 -5.10
C ASP A 106 2.47 -14.07 -4.27
N VAL A 107 2.68 -14.15 -2.96
CA VAL A 107 2.35 -13.10 -2.00
C VAL A 107 3.57 -12.78 -1.16
N VAL A 108 3.80 -11.48 -0.96
CA VAL A 108 4.79 -10.93 -0.03
C VAL A 108 4.04 -10.09 1.00
N ILE A 109 4.24 -10.38 2.28
CA ILE A 109 3.78 -9.53 3.38
C ILE A 109 4.95 -8.67 3.84
N GLU A 110 4.66 -7.39 4.02
CA GLU A 110 5.60 -6.40 4.49
C GLU A 110 5.08 -5.83 5.82
N THR A 111 5.95 -5.80 6.83
CA THR A 111 5.63 -5.16 8.10
C THR A 111 6.82 -4.44 8.72
N SER A 112 6.55 -3.27 9.29
CA SER A 112 7.50 -2.40 10.00
C SER A 112 7.38 -2.50 11.53
N HIS A 113 6.57 -3.43 12.06
CA HIS A 113 6.35 -3.59 13.51
C HIS A 113 7.60 -4.05 14.30
N ASP A 114 8.53 -4.78 13.69
CA ASP A 114 9.72 -5.37 14.35
C ASP A 114 11.01 -4.55 14.15
N GLU A 115 10.90 -3.24 13.99
CA GLU A 115 12.00 -2.30 13.67
C GLU A 115 13.10 -2.11 14.73
N ASN A 116 13.25 -3.00 15.71
CA ASN A 116 14.35 -2.92 16.69
C ASN A 116 15.76 -3.18 16.09
N ASN A 117 15.88 -3.62 14.83
CA ASN A 117 17.18 -3.91 14.21
C ASN A 117 17.34 -3.50 12.72
N GLY A 118 16.43 -2.70 12.15
CA GLY A 118 16.54 -2.23 10.76
C GLY A 118 16.52 -3.35 9.70
N SER A 119 15.90 -4.48 10.03
CA SER A 119 15.72 -5.64 9.17
C SER A 119 14.23 -5.90 9.04
N HIS A 120 13.62 -5.50 7.92
CA HIS A 120 12.27 -5.95 7.57
C HIS A 120 12.31 -7.46 7.31
N ASN A 121 11.38 -8.20 7.90
CA ASN A 121 11.22 -9.63 7.64
C ASN A 121 10.22 -9.78 6.48
N ASP A 122 10.74 -10.01 5.29
CA ASP A 122 9.92 -10.29 4.11
C ASP A 122 9.34 -11.70 4.23
N LEU A 123 8.02 -11.79 4.30
CA LEU A 123 7.32 -13.05 4.50
C LEU A 123 6.64 -13.46 3.21
N TYR A 124 7.01 -14.63 2.69
CA TYR A 124 6.74 -14.98 1.31
C TYR A 124 5.97 -16.30 1.18
N ARG A 125 4.97 -16.31 0.30
CA ARG A 125 4.17 -17.49 -0.05
C ARG A 125 4.06 -17.62 -1.57
N GLU A 126 4.57 -18.72 -2.11
CA GLU A 126 4.50 -19.00 -3.56
C GLU A 126 3.27 -19.82 -3.93
N GLN A 127 2.66 -19.57 -5.09
CA GLN A 127 1.62 -20.43 -5.68
C GLN A 127 0.43 -20.63 -4.73
N ILE A 128 -0.21 -19.53 -4.34
CA ILE A 128 -1.54 -19.55 -3.71
C ILE A 128 -2.61 -19.37 -4.79
N ASP A 129 -3.71 -20.11 -4.68
CA ASP A 129 -4.87 -19.90 -5.54
C ASP A 129 -5.54 -18.58 -5.17
N LEU A 130 -5.80 -17.72 -6.16
CA LEU A 130 -6.33 -16.37 -5.92
C LEU A 130 -7.63 -16.37 -5.09
N PRO A 131 -8.61 -17.27 -5.30
CA PRO A 131 -9.80 -17.31 -4.45
C PRO A 131 -9.51 -17.63 -2.98
N VAL A 132 -8.49 -18.44 -2.69
CA VAL A 132 -8.07 -18.77 -1.32
C VAL A 132 -7.41 -17.56 -0.69
N LEU A 133 -6.54 -16.87 -1.45
CA LEU A 133 -5.92 -15.62 -1.00
C LEU A 133 -6.98 -14.58 -0.65
N LYS A 134 -7.88 -14.25 -1.59
CA LYS A 134 -8.97 -13.28 -1.37
C LYS A 134 -9.79 -13.61 -0.13
N SER A 135 -10.22 -14.87 0.00
CA SER A 135 -10.98 -15.31 1.18
C SER A 135 -10.20 -15.13 2.48
N THR A 136 -8.89 -15.40 2.47
CA THR A 136 -8.04 -15.21 3.65
C THR A 136 -7.87 -13.74 3.98
N LEU A 137 -7.64 -12.89 2.98
CA LEU A 137 -7.47 -11.44 3.17
C LEU A 137 -8.71 -10.78 3.76
N TYR A 138 -9.92 -11.20 3.34
CA TYR A 138 -11.18 -10.68 3.92
C TYR A 138 -11.31 -10.93 5.43
N ASP A 139 -10.68 -11.97 5.97
CA ASP A 139 -10.66 -12.19 7.43
C ASP A 139 -9.80 -11.15 8.17
N PHE A 140 -8.97 -10.38 7.45
CA PHE A 140 -8.02 -9.41 7.98
C PHE A 140 -8.19 -8.00 7.39
N GLU A 141 -9.37 -7.68 6.84
CA GLU A 141 -9.68 -6.37 6.24
C GLU A 141 -9.34 -5.20 7.18
N GLU A 142 -9.73 -5.30 8.45
CA GLU A 142 -9.51 -4.25 9.46
C GLU A 142 -8.03 -3.92 9.65
N GLN A 143 -7.16 -4.93 9.59
CA GLN A 143 -5.71 -4.78 9.69
C GLN A 143 -5.17 -4.07 8.43
N PHE A 144 -5.59 -4.49 7.24
CA PHE A 144 -5.15 -3.84 6.00
C PHE A 144 -5.58 -2.38 5.94
N ILE A 145 -6.79 -2.05 6.38
CA ILE A 145 -7.30 -0.68 6.35
C ILE A 145 -6.63 0.18 7.43
N ASN A 146 -6.56 -0.30 8.68
CA ASN A 146 -6.28 0.54 9.84
C ASN A 146 -4.87 0.42 10.43
N ASP A 147 -4.05 -0.55 9.99
CA ASP A 147 -2.67 -0.68 10.46
C ASP A 147 -1.68 0.07 9.54
N GLY A 148 -1.04 1.12 10.03
CA GLY A 148 0.00 1.87 9.31
C GLY A 148 1.33 1.14 9.11
N CYS A 149 1.46 -0.09 9.60
CA CYS A 149 2.69 -0.89 9.52
C CYS A 149 2.51 -2.21 8.74
N LEU A 150 1.41 -2.35 8.00
CA LEU A 150 1.11 -3.53 7.18
C LEU A 150 0.98 -3.15 5.70
N GLY A 151 1.79 -3.82 4.89
CA GLY A 151 1.72 -3.85 3.44
C GLY A 151 1.65 -5.28 2.90
N LEU A 152 1.19 -5.42 1.66
CA LEU A 152 1.14 -6.70 0.96
C LEU A 152 1.29 -6.49 -0.55
N ALA A 153 2.20 -7.24 -1.16
CA ALA A 153 2.37 -7.32 -2.60
C ALA A 153 1.91 -8.69 -3.12
N VAL A 154 1.12 -8.68 -4.18
CA VAL A 154 0.67 -9.88 -4.88
C VAL A 154 1.15 -9.81 -6.31
N LEU A 155 1.82 -10.85 -6.76
CA LEU A 155 2.37 -10.92 -8.11
C LEU A 155 2.08 -12.28 -8.72
N ASN A 156 2.11 -12.36 -10.05
CA ASN A 156 2.11 -13.65 -10.73
C ASN A 156 3.47 -13.88 -11.39
N PRO A 157 4.23 -14.93 -11.07
CA PRO A 157 5.55 -15.14 -11.67
C PRO A 157 5.51 -15.45 -13.18
N ARG A 158 4.32 -15.78 -13.73
CA ARG A 158 4.12 -16.13 -15.14
C ARG A 158 3.68 -14.95 -16.01
N ILE A 159 3.07 -13.94 -15.44
CA ILE A 159 2.68 -12.70 -16.13
C ILE A 159 3.31 -11.52 -15.40
N PRO A 160 3.98 -10.57 -16.08
CA PRO A 160 4.75 -9.52 -15.42
C PRO A 160 3.85 -8.41 -14.85
N LEU A 161 2.97 -8.79 -13.93
CA LEU A 161 2.01 -7.94 -13.23
C LEU A 161 2.17 -8.13 -11.72
N GLU A 162 2.06 -7.02 -10.99
CA GLU A 162 2.13 -6.95 -9.54
C GLU A 162 1.15 -5.90 -9.04
N VAL A 163 0.47 -6.18 -7.94
CA VAL A 163 -0.43 -5.26 -7.24
C VAL A 163 0.02 -5.18 -5.79
N GLN A 164 0.29 -3.98 -5.33
CA GLN A 164 0.76 -3.69 -3.99
C GLN A 164 -0.30 -2.87 -3.24
N PHE A 165 -0.66 -3.36 -2.06
CA PHE A 165 -1.34 -2.60 -1.03
C PHE A 165 -0.26 -2.11 -0.06
N ASP A 166 0.14 -0.86 -0.20
CA ASP A 166 1.26 -0.30 0.53
C ASP A 166 0.87 0.14 1.96
N GLU A 167 1.83 0.25 2.87
CA GLU A 167 1.60 0.72 4.24
C GLU A 167 0.95 2.11 4.27
N HIS A 168 1.18 2.91 3.21
CA HIS A 168 0.57 4.22 2.99
C HIS A 168 -0.88 4.18 2.47
N LYS A 169 -1.50 2.98 2.45
CA LYS A 169 -2.87 2.75 1.95
C LYS A 169 -3.05 3.22 0.50
N LEU A 170 -1.96 3.15 -0.25
CA LEU A 170 -1.91 3.35 -1.68
C LEU A 170 -1.97 1.99 -2.37
N LEU A 171 -2.64 1.96 -3.52
CA LEU A 171 -2.71 0.81 -4.39
C LEU A 171 -1.78 1.07 -5.57
N ILE A 172 -0.80 0.21 -5.77
CA ILE A 172 0.22 0.39 -6.80
C ILE A 172 0.23 -0.83 -7.71
N MET A 173 -0.04 -0.62 -8.99
CA MET A 173 -0.06 -1.69 -9.99
C MET A 173 1.09 -1.51 -10.96
N TYR A 174 1.94 -2.53 -11.06
CA TYR A 174 3.10 -2.56 -11.94
C TYR A 174 2.84 -3.50 -13.12
N GLY A 175 3.22 -3.07 -14.31
CA GLY A 175 3.04 -3.91 -15.49
C GLY A 175 3.17 -3.18 -16.81
N GLN A 176 3.32 -3.94 -17.89
CA GLN A 176 3.36 -3.38 -19.25
C GLN A 176 1.97 -3.12 -19.83
N GLU A 177 0.95 -3.85 -19.38
CA GLU A 177 -0.43 -3.72 -19.83
C GLU A 177 -1.36 -3.45 -18.64
N LEU A 178 -1.64 -2.17 -18.39
CA LEU A 178 -2.36 -1.72 -17.19
C LEU A 178 -3.85 -1.45 -17.39
N LYS A 179 -4.34 -1.56 -18.63
CA LYS A 179 -5.75 -1.32 -18.99
C LYS A 179 -6.77 -2.11 -18.15
N PRO A 180 -6.54 -3.39 -17.80
CA PRO A 180 -7.46 -4.11 -16.93
C PRO A 180 -7.65 -3.42 -15.57
N PHE A 181 -6.58 -2.87 -14.99
CA PHE A 181 -6.65 -2.14 -13.73
C PHE A 181 -7.36 -0.79 -13.89
N GLU A 182 -7.12 -0.06 -15.00
CA GLU A 182 -7.83 1.20 -15.30
C GLU A 182 -9.35 0.99 -15.36
N GLN A 183 -9.80 -0.14 -15.91
CA GLN A 183 -11.21 -0.49 -15.98
C GLN A 183 -11.80 -0.68 -14.58
N ILE A 184 -11.12 -1.44 -13.72
CA ILE A 184 -11.54 -1.66 -12.33
C ILE A 184 -11.58 -0.33 -11.57
N LEU A 185 -10.55 0.50 -11.69
CA LEU A 185 -10.53 1.84 -11.08
C LEU A 185 -11.72 2.70 -11.54
N GLY A 186 -12.08 2.61 -12.82
CA GLY A 186 -13.25 3.26 -13.40
C GLY A 186 -14.58 2.78 -12.80
N ASP A 187 -14.71 1.47 -12.53
CA ASP A 187 -15.91 0.89 -11.91
C ASP A 187 -16.12 1.41 -10.47
N TYR A 188 -15.03 1.75 -9.78
CA TYR A 188 -15.04 2.44 -8.47
C TYR A 188 -15.18 3.97 -8.56
N ASN A 189 -15.41 4.52 -9.76
CA ASN A 189 -15.49 5.95 -10.04
C ASN A 189 -14.21 6.74 -9.70
N LEU A 190 -13.05 6.08 -9.71
CA LEU A 190 -11.76 6.76 -9.59
C LEU A 190 -11.39 7.37 -10.93
N SER A 191 -11.21 8.69 -10.94
CA SER A 191 -10.81 9.42 -12.15
C SER A 191 -9.30 9.48 -12.27
N GLU A 192 -8.80 9.44 -13.51
CA GLU A 192 -7.40 9.75 -13.80
C GLU A 192 -7.14 11.22 -13.48
N ASN A 193 -6.06 11.48 -12.75
CA ASN A 193 -5.55 12.82 -12.50
C ASN A 193 -4.01 12.77 -12.48
N GLY A 194 -3.39 13.13 -13.60
CA GLY A 194 -1.94 13.14 -13.75
C GLY A 194 -1.20 14.09 -12.80
N ASP A 195 -1.89 15.12 -12.29
CA ASP A 195 -1.34 16.11 -11.35
C ASP A 195 -1.68 15.80 -9.88
N MET A 196 -2.37 14.68 -9.62
CA MET A 196 -2.69 14.22 -8.27
C MET A 196 -1.41 13.98 -7.49
N LYS A 197 -1.38 14.38 -6.22
CA LYS A 197 -0.30 14.07 -5.30
C LYS A 197 -0.76 13.04 -4.27
N PHE A 198 0.13 12.12 -3.91
CA PHE A 198 -0.12 11.14 -2.87
C PHE A 198 0.44 11.60 -1.51
N ILE A 199 -0.12 11.03 -0.44
CA ILE A 199 0.28 11.38 0.94
C ILE A 199 1.77 11.14 1.20
N THR A 200 2.38 10.20 0.47
CA THR A 200 3.82 9.89 0.49
C THR A 200 4.70 11.02 -0.06
N GLU A 201 4.14 11.97 -0.82
CA GLU A 201 4.87 13.10 -1.41
C GLU A 201 4.99 14.30 -0.44
N ALA A 202 4.46 14.16 0.78
CA ALA A 202 4.61 15.13 1.86
C ALA A 202 4.89 14.43 3.19
N GLU A 203 5.21 15.22 4.22
CA GLU A 203 5.30 14.70 5.58
C GLU A 203 3.96 14.06 5.99
N HIS A 204 4.03 12.91 6.65
CA HIS A 204 2.90 12.15 7.18
C HIS A 204 3.37 11.28 8.35
N VAL A 205 2.42 10.72 9.10
CA VAL A 205 2.70 9.82 10.22
C VAL A 205 1.85 8.57 10.10
N HIS A 206 2.44 7.43 10.47
CA HIS A 206 1.72 6.16 10.60
C HIS A 206 1.11 6.03 12.00
N SER A 207 0.03 5.27 12.09
CA SER A 207 -0.62 4.88 13.33
C SER A 207 -0.83 3.38 13.32
N SER A 208 -0.50 2.74 14.44
CA SER A 208 -0.68 1.30 14.61
C SER A 208 -0.89 0.95 16.09
N SER A 209 -1.17 -0.33 16.37
CA SER A 209 -1.41 -0.86 17.72
C SER A 209 -0.88 -2.29 17.88
N ASP A 210 -0.59 -2.68 19.12
CA ASP A 210 -0.14 -4.05 19.47
C ASP A 210 -1.20 -5.11 19.11
N GLU A 211 -2.48 -4.75 19.06
CA GLU A 211 -3.57 -5.66 18.66
C GLU A 211 -3.44 -6.07 17.18
N PHE A 212 -2.95 -5.17 16.33
CA PHE A 212 -2.69 -5.47 14.92
C PHE A 212 -1.50 -6.42 14.78
N MET A 213 -0.43 -6.25 15.56
CA MET A 213 0.73 -7.16 15.55
C MET A 213 0.31 -8.62 15.76
N GLY A 214 -0.46 -8.91 16.81
CA GLY A 214 -0.92 -10.27 17.10
C GLY A 214 -1.84 -10.85 16.01
N SER A 215 -2.53 -10.00 15.26
CA SER A 215 -3.38 -10.40 14.15
C SER A 215 -2.57 -10.74 12.89
N ILE A 216 -1.48 -10.00 12.61
CA ILE A 216 -0.58 -10.28 11.49
C ILE A 216 0.03 -11.67 11.66
N ASP A 217 0.45 -12.05 12.87
CA ASP A 217 1.00 -13.40 13.09
C ASP A 217 -0.01 -14.52 12.80
N GLN A 218 -1.30 -14.28 13.10
CA GLN A 218 -2.37 -15.22 12.71
C GLN A 218 -2.56 -15.27 11.19
N MET A 219 -2.45 -14.13 10.51
CA MET A 219 -2.51 -14.06 9.05
C MET A 219 -1.37 -14.84 8.39
N LYS A 220 -0.13 -14.68 8.88
CA LYS A 220 1.04 -15.45 8.43
C LYS A 220 0.78 -16.96 8.51
N PHE A 221 0.27 -17.40 9.66
CA PHE A 221 -0.07 -18.80 9.88
C PHE A 221 -1.17 -19.31 8.92
N ARG A 222 -2.23 -18.51 8.70
CA ARG A 222 -3.32 -18.90 7.77
C ARG A 222 -2.87 -18.96 6.32
N LEU A 223 -1.95 -18.08 5.92
CA LEU A 223 -1.36 -18.08 4.57
C LEU A 223 -0.32 -19.20 4.39
N GLY A 224 0.06 -19.88 5.48
CA GLY A 224 1.09 -20.91 5.45
C GLY A 224 2.46 -20.34 5.10
N ILE A 225 2.75 -19.15 5.60
CA ILE A 225 4.08 -18.55 5.52
C ILE A 225 4.90 -19.09 6.70
N ASP A 226 5.93 -19.86 6.39
CA ASP A 226 6.90 -20.36 7.37
C ASP A 226 8.09 -19.38 7.47
N ASP A 227 8.64 -19.24 8.69
CA ASP A 227 9.82 -18.40 9.02
C ASP A 227 11.11 -18.81 8.28
#